data_AF-A0A4U0HAS7-F1
#
_entry.id   AF-A0A4U0HAS7-F1
#
_cell.length_a   1.000
_cell.length_b   1.000
_cell.length_c   1.000
_cell.angle_alpha   90.00
_cell.angle_beta   90.00
_cell.angle_gamma   90.00
#
_symmetry.space_group_name_H-M   'P 1'
#
loop_
_entity.id
_entity.type
_entity.pdbx_description
1 polymer ?
#
loop_
_entity_poly.entity_id
_entity_poly.type
_entity_poly.pdbx_seq_one_letter_code
_entity_poly.pdbx_strand_id
1 'polypeptide(L)'
;MEKLQTKWKLSVYLLVAFASLLVGSCKDAYEDDTFKAYEESPIAILLKSDPENYSLWVEILEKADLYNTLNISTVYTHFAPVNEGVERYLAKLNIGSVAEMSKEDANYLVRYHLIPGIKVDFGQFQSGAISDLNATDDNLYVEFREGGLDAVYLNGESRFNRFDIAATNGVIHSIDDVLVPLTATILDRLAEERFSLFRETVIAVGLDERLDRIYTETVDEFGNPVQQRFKYTLFAVANATFAKEGIASLPDLLTKLAVTPGSDLKDENNPLYKYVAYHVLTQQRSYTDLGKFPEGTARVNFETLAKGELMNVSDNSAELVVNVDEVGENYIQFIEYNIIAKNGVVHEVDDWMPVFFPARVPIIWEFTDYPDVAANVTQYQNPSLGAQYNKTFTANELTSIIWSSVPEFRSDVLIYRNNRQADGVFYNSVLNHDHFRVTLGESGWIQMNTPTIVRGKYKVTFVWPSVRNATNTGICSFILDNQELYSRLVTSNTSADRRQTQVLGEVEFEETTSHTFRILSLDGKLITMDYLQFDPID
;
A
#
# COMPACT_ATOMS: atom_id res chain seq x y z
N MET A 1 51.80 -51.86 -52.76
CA MET A 1 50.34 -51.95 -52.99
C MET A 1 49.51 -51.80 -51.71
N GLU A 2 50.09 -52.08 -50.53
CA GLU A 2 49.38 -52.02 -49.24
C GLU A 2 48.95 -50.60 -48.79
N LYS A 3 49.79 -49.57 -49.00
CA LYS A 3 49.49 -48.18 -48.59
C LYS A 3 48.37 -47.47 -49.39
N LEU A 4 48.01 -47.98 -50.58
CA LEU A 4 46.91 -47.43 -51.39
C LEU A 4 45.55 -47.99 -50.97
N GLN A 5 45.50 -49.24 -50.51
CA GLN A 5 44.26 -49.85 -50.02
C GLN A 5 43.80 -49.27 -48.67
N THR A 6 44.74 -48.84 -47.81
CA THR A 6 44.40 -48.24 -46.51
C THR A 6 43.81 -46.84 -46.64
N LYS A 7 44.31 -46.02 -47.58
CA LYS A 7 43.79 -44.66 -47.81
C LYS A 7 42.40 -44.67 -48.45
N TRP A 8 42.13 -45.60 -49.37
CA TRP A 8 40.81 -45.74 -49.99
C TRP A 8 39.75 -46.21 -49.00
N LYS A 9 40.08 -47.17 -48.13
CA LYS A 9 39.17 -47.62 -47.05
C LYS A 9 38.86 -46.49 -46.06
N LEU A 10 39.86 -45.69 -45.66
CA LEU A 10 39.66 -44.56 -44.74
C LEU A 10 38.75 -43.48 -45.34
N SER A 11 38.90 -43.17 -46.62
CA SER A 11 38.02 -42.22 -47.33
C SER A 11 36.60 -42.73 -47.51
N VAL A 12 36.40 -44.05 -47.69
CA VAL A 12 35.08 -44.66 -47.75
C VAL A 12 34.39 -44.66 -46.38
N TYR A 13 35.12 -44.94 -45.30
CA TYR A 13 34.56 -44.85 -43.94
C TYR A 13 34.19 -43.41 -43.55
N LEU A 14 34.97 -42.40 -44.00
CA LEU A 14 34.65 -40.98 -43.78
C LEU A 14 33.42 -40.53 -44.59
N LEU A 15 33.24 -41.03 -45.82
CA LEU A 15 32.06 -40.75 -46.65
C LEU A 15 30.80 -41.43 -46.11
N VAL A 16 30.91 -42.64 -45.57
CA VAL A 16 29.78 -43.34 -44.93
C VAL A 16 29.42 -42.68 -43.60
N ALA A 17 30.39 -42.22 -42.81
CA ALA A 17 30.15 -41.48 -41.57
C ALA A 17 29.50 -40.10 -41.83
N PHE A 18 29.90 -39.42 -42.91
CA PHE A 18 29.30 -38.15 -43.32
C PHE A 18 27.89 -38.32 -43.91
N ALA A 19 27.64 -39.44 -44.61
CA ALA A 19 26.30 -39.78 -45.10
C ALA A 19 25.35 -40.20 -43.97
N SER A 20 25.84 -40.85 -42.90
CA SER A 20 25.02 -41.17 -41.71
C SER A 20 24.68 -39.94 -40.86
N LEU A 21 25.42 -38.85 -40.97
CA LEU A 21 25.12 -37.57 -40.32
C LEU A 21 24.05 -36.74 -41.06
N LEU A 22 23.70 -37.10 -42.30
CA LEU A 22 22.69 -36.40 -43.12
C LEU A 22 21.30 -37.05 -43.09
N VAL A 23 21.12 -38.15 -42.35
CA VAL A 23 19.80 -38.83 -42.17
C VAL A 23 19.25 -38.70 -40.76
N GLY A 24 19.90 -37.89 -39.90
CA GLY A 24 19.32 -37.41 -38.65
C GLY A 24 18.31 -36.31 -38.92
N SER A 25 17.23 -36.62 -39.63
CA SER A 25 16.04 -35.78 -39.62
C SER A 25 15.52 -35.80 -38.19
N CYS A 26 15.55 -34.65 -37.52
CA CYS A 26 14.70 -34.43 -36.36
C CYS A 26 13.29 -34.77 -36.83
N LYS A 27 12.68 -35.80 -36.24
CA LYS A 27 11.22 -35.89 -36.27
C LYS A 27 10.74 -34.65 -35.55
N ASP A 28 10.18 -33.72 -36.32
CA ASP A 28 9.45 -32.62 -35.73
C ASP A 28 8.28 -33.24 -34.96
N ALA A 29 8.17 -32.94 -33.66
CA ALA A 29 7.11 -33.48 -32.82
C ALA A 29 5.71 -33.00 -33.26
N TYR A 30 5.66 -32.08 -34.24
CA TYR A 30 4.47 -31.42 -34.75
C TYR A 30 4.27 -31.64 -36.27
N GLU A 31 4.94 -32.63 -36.89
CA GLU A 31 4.90 -32.86 -38.35
C GLU A 31 3.49 -33.17 -38.91
N ASP A 32 2.54 -33.56 -38.04
CA ASP A 32 1.12 -33.79 -38.35
C ASP A 32 0.15 -32.90 -37.53
N ASP A 33 0.66 -31.93 -36.77
CA ASP A 33 -0.19 -31.01 -36.03
C ASP A 33 -0.75 -29.94 -36.96
N THR A 34 -1.97 -30.19 -37.41
CA THR A 34 -2.81 -29.14 -37.98
C THR A 34 -3.06 -28.10 -36.90
N PHE A 35 -2.40 -26.95 -36.99
CA PHE A 35 -2.78 -25.76 -36.25
C PHE A 35 -4.24 -25.44 -36.60
N LYS A 36 -5.18 -25.87 -35.75
CA LYS A 36 -6.51 -25.29 -35.75
C LYS A 36 -6.30 -23.83 -35.41
N ALA A 37 -6.64 -22.94 -36.34
CA ALA A 37 -6.93 -21.56 -35.99
C ALA A 37 -8.00 -21.64 -34.88
N TYR A 38 -7.61 -21.34 -33.64
CA TYR A 38 -8.59 -21.22 -32.58
C TYR A 38 -9.55 -20.12 -33.03
N GLU A 39 -10.84 -20.44 -33.15
CA GLU A 39 -11.86 -19.41 -33.14
C GLU A 39 -11.78 -18.79 -31.74
N GLU A 40 -10.99 -17.72 -31.61
CA GLU A 40 -10.92 -16.97 -30.36
C GLU A 40 -12.35 -16.62 -29.97
N SER A 41 -12.73 -16.99 -28.75
CA SER A 41 -14.05 -16.72 -28.19
C SER A 41 -13.94 -15.72 -27.04
N PRO A 42 -15.01 -14.98 -26.71
CA PRO A 42 -15.04 -14.16 -25.51
C PRO A 42 -14.81 -14.99 -24.24
N ILE A 43 -14.30 -14.36 -23.18
CA ILE A 43 -13.89 -15.01 -21.93
C ILE A 43 -14.96 -15.97 -21.39
N ALA A 44 -16.21 -15.51 -21.25
CA ALA A 44 -17.24 -16.35 -20.62
C ALA A 44 -17.62 -17.57 -21.47
N ILE A 45 -17.63 -17.43 -22.80
CA ILE A 45 -17.84 -18.55 -23.73
C ILE A 45 -16.66 -19.53 -23.67
N LEU A 46 -15.44 -19.02 -23.61
CA LEU A 46 -14.23 -19.85 -23.52
C LEU A 46 -14.25 -20.69 -22.23
N LEU A 47 -14.55 -20.10 -21.07
CA LEU A 47 -14.70 -20.82 -19.82
C LEU A 47 -15.82 -21.88 -19.88
N LYS A 48 -16.96 -21.55 -20.48
CA LYS A 48 -18.08 -22.49 -20.64
C LYS A 48 -17.76 -23.65 -21.57
N SER A 49 -16.81 -23.49 -22.49
CA SER A 49 -16.35 -24.55 -23.38
C SER A 49 -15.45 -25.59 -22.69
N ASP A 50 -14.96 -25.30 -21.49
CA ASP A 50 -14.12 -26.17 -20.66
C ASP A 50 -14.76 -26.45 -19.28
N PRO A 51 -15.89 -27.21 -19.25
CA PRO A 51 -16.63 -27.45 -18.02
C PRO A 51 -15.87 -28.33 -17.02
N GLU A 52 -14.94 -29.16 -17.49
CA GLU A 52 -14.09 -30.01 -16.64
C GLU A 52 -13.27 -29.16 -15.66
N ASN A 53 -12.84 -27.96 -16.08
CA ASN A 53 -12.07 -27.05 -15.23
C ASN A 53 -12.90 -25.89 -14.65
N TYR A 54 -13.95 -25.40 -15.32
CA TYR A 54 -14.58 -24.12 -14.95
C TYR A 54 -16.11 -24.13 -14.79
N SER A 55 -16.78 -25.29 -14.82
CA SER A 55 -18.25 -25.35 -14.69
C SER A 55 -18.81 -24.61 -13.47
N LEU A 56 -18.21 -24.76 -12.29
CA LEU A 56 -18.66 -24.07 -11.08
C LEU A 56 -18.38 -22.57 -11.14
N TRP A 57 -17.27 -22.15 -11.73
CA TRP A 57 -16.98 -20.73 -11.91
C TRP A 57 -17.97 -20.08 -12.90
N VAL A 58 -18.38 -20.79 -13.95
CA VAL A 58 -19.42 -20.34 -14.88
C VAL A 58 -20.78 -20.20 -14.18
N GLU A 59 -21.15 -21.11 -13.27
CA GLU A 59 -22.35 -20.95 -12.44
C GLU A 59 -22.29 -19.66 -11.59
N ILE A 60 -21.12 -19.33 -11.03
CA ILE A 60 -20.91 -18.09 -10.28
C ILE A 60 -21.07 -16.87 -11.20
N LEU A 61 -20.50 -16.90 -12.42
CA LEU A 61 -20.67 -15.83 -13.43
C LEU A 61 -22.14 -15.61 -13.81
N GLU A 62 -22.92 -16.68 -13.95
CA GLU A 62 -24.35 -16.63 -14.25
C GLU A 62 -25.15 -16.08 -13.06
N LYS A 63 -24.86 -16.56 -11.84
CA LYS A 63 -25.46 -16.05 -10.59
C LYS A 63 -25.17 -14.57 -10.36
N ALA A 64 -23.95 -14.14 -10.67
CA ALA A 64 -23.48 -12.76 -10.60
C ALA A 64 -24.11 -11.82 -11.63
N ASP A 65 -24.80 -12.34 -12.65
CA ASP A 65 -25.31 -11.58 -13.81
C ASP A 65 -24.19 -10.91 -14.63
N LEU A 66 -22.99 -11.50 -14.60
CA LEU A 66 -21.79 -11.01 -15.29
C LEU A 66 -21.38 -11.88 -16.47
N TYR A 67 -21.96 -13.08 -16.61
CA TYR A 67 -21.72 -13.96 -17.75
C TYR A 67 -21.94 -13.25 -19.09
N ASN A 68 -23.07 -12.54 -19.24
CA ASN A 68 -23.37 -11.79 -20.47
C ASN A 68 -22.52 -10.53 -20.61
N THR A 69 -22.21 -9.85 -19.50
CA THR A 69 -21.35 -8.66 -19.48
C THR A 69 -19.95 -8.97 -20.02
N LEU A 70 -19.37 -10.10 -19.60
CA LEU A 70 -18.07 -10.59 -20.08
C LEU A 70 -18.09 -11.14 -21.51
N ASN A 71 -19.23 -11.10 -22.21
CA ASN A 71 -19.31 -11.39 -23.65
C ASN A 71 -19.34 -10.11 -24.51
N ILE A 72 -19.35 -8.92 -23.90
CA ILE A 72 -19.40 -7.62 -24.60
C ILE A 72 -17.96 -7.13 -24.91
N SER A 73 -17.84 -6.21 -25.88
CA SER A 73 -16.62 -5.67 -26.50
C SER A 73 -15.69 -4.82 -25.58
N THR A 74 -15.63 -5.10 -24.29
CA THR A 74 -14.66 -4.49 -23.37
C THR A 74 -13.50 -5.45 -23.14
N VAL A 75 -12.28 -4.92 -23.04
CA VAL A 75 -11.09 -5.72 -22.78
C VAL A 75 -10.98 -6.04 -21.30
N TYR A 76 -10.63 -7.28 -20.94
CA TYR A 76 -10.47 -7.72 -19.55
C TYR A 76 -9.22 -8.58 -19.32
N THR A 77 -8.73 -8.58 -18.10
CA THR A 77 -7.87 -9.64 -17.55
C THR A 77 -8.69 -10.39 -16.50
N HIS A 78 -8.90 -11.69 -16.69
CA HIS A 78 -9.76 -12.50 -15.82
C HIS A 78 -8.96 -13.61 -15.14
N PHE A 79 -8.98 -13.61 -13.82
CA PHE A 79 -8.37 -14.66 -13.00
C PHE A 79 -9.43 -15.72 -12.70
N ALA A 80 -9.40 -16.86 -13.39
CA ALA A 80 -10.45 -17.87 -13.32
C ALA A 80 -10.05 -19.03 -12.40
N PRO A 81 -10.70 -19.22 -11.23
CA PRO A 81 -10.52 -20.39 -10.39
C PRO A 81 -11.00 -21.67 -11.07
N VAL A 82 -10.27 -22.76 -10.85
CA VAL A 82 -10.70 -24.11 -11.24
C VAL A 82 -11.81 -24.63 -10.31
N ASN A 83 -12.55 -25.63 -10.77
CA ASN A 83 -13.68 -26.24 -10.03
C ASN A 83 -13.27 -26.67 -8.61
N GLU A 84 -12.12 -27.31 -8.45
CA GLU A 84 -11.62 -27.76 -7.15
C GLU A 84 -11.37 -26.59 -6.18
N GLY A 85 -10.98 -25.42 -6.71
CA GLY A 85 -10.83 -24.19 -5.93
C GLY A 85 -12.17 -23.66 -5.45
N VAL A 86 -13.19 -23.69 -6.32
CA VAL A 86 -14.56 -23.29 -5.97
C VAL A 86 -15.16 -24.23 -4.94
N GLU A 87 -14.96 -25.55 -5.06
CA GLU A 87 -15.41 -26.53 -4.05
C GLU A 87 -14.80 -26.25 -2.67
N ARG A 88 -13.49 -25.98 -2.60
CA ARG A 88 -12.81 -25.59 -1.34
C ARG A 88 -13.40 -24.30 -0.77
N TYR A 89 -13.72 -23.33 -1.61
CA TYR A 89 -14.33 -22.07 -1.18
C TYR A 89 -15.73 -22.26 -0.60
N LEU A 90 -16.61 -23.01 -1.27
CA LEU A 90 -17.96 -23.33 -0.78
C LEU A 90 -17.91 -24.06 0.57
N ALA A 91 -16.97 -25.01 0.72
CA ALA A 91 -16.75 -25.71 1.98
C ALA A 91 -16.33 -24.76 3.12
N LYS A 92 -15.45 -23.78 2.86
CA LYS A 92 -15.05 -22.75 3.84
C LYS A 92 -16.24 -21.89 4.29
N LEU A 93 -17.20 -21.63 3.41
CA LEU A 93 -18.42 -20.87 3.71
C LEU A 93 -19.51 -21.73 4.38
N ASN A 94 -19.32 -23.04 4.51
CA ASN A 94 -20.34 -23.99 4.96
C ASN A 94 -21.64 -23.95 4.13
N ILE A 95 -21.54 -23.73 2.82
CA ILE A 95 -22.67 -23.80 1.88
C ILE A 95 -22.52 -24.97 0.91
N GLY A 96 -23.64 -25.59 0.53
CA GLY A 96 -23.62 -26.84 -0.24
C GLY A 96 -23.46 -26.67 -1.74
N SER A 97 -23.74 -25.48 -2.28
CA SER A 97 -23.74 -25.21 -3.72
C SER A 97 -23.65 -23.72 -4.04
N VAL A 98 -23.27 -23.38 -5.28
CA VAL A 98 -23.29 -21.99 -5.80
C VAL A 98 -24.69 -21.37 -5.72
N ALA A 99 -25.75 -22.18 -5.79
CA ALA A 99 -27.13 -21.72 -5.72
C ALA A 99 -27.47 -21.04 -4.38
N GLU A 100 -26.83 -21.47 -3.28
CA GLU A 100 -27.02 -20.95 -1.92
C GLU A 100 -26.30 -19.61 -1.67
N MET A 101 -25.35 -19.24 -2.54
CA MET A 101 -24.69 -17.93 -2.47
C MET A 101 -25.66 -16.80 -2.83
N SER A 102 -25.52 -15.63 -2.22
CA SER A 102 -26.30 -14.44 -2.59
C SER A 102 -25.88 -13.93 -3.99
N LYS A 103 -26.76 -13.19 -4.67
CA LYS A 103 -26.40 -12.59 -5.97
C LYS A 103 -25.31 -11.54 -5.78
N GLU A 104 -25.38 -10.80 -4.68
CA GLU A 104 -24.48 -9.72 -4.30
C GLU A 104 -23.06 -10.26 -4.05
N ASP A 105 -22.94 -11.35 -3.27
CA ASP A 105 -21.64 -11.99 -3.00
C ASP A 105 -21.03 -12.56 -4.29
N ALA A 106 -21.83 -13.24 -5.12
CA ALA A 106 -21.36 -13.77 -6.40
C ALA A 106 -20.88 -12.64 -7.34
N ASN A 107 -21.62 -11.53 -7.42
CA ASN A 107 -21.25 -10.38 -8.23
C ASN A 107 -19.92 -9.75 -7.76
N TYR A 108 -19.80 -9.53 -6.46
CA TYR A 108 -18.60 -8.95 -5.86
C TYR A 108 -17.39 -9.88 -6.05
N LEU A 109 -17.57 -11.20 -5.86
CA LEU A 109 -16.54 -12.21 -6.06
C LEU A 109 -15.99 -12.21 -7.49
N VAL A 110 -16.87 -12.19 -8.49
CA VAL A 110 -16.46 -12.18 -9.90
C VAL A 110 -15.71 -10.88 -10.25
N ARG A 111 -16.19 -9.72 -9.76
CA ARG A 111 -15.51 -8.44 -9.97
C ARG A 111 -14.12 -8.43 -9.33
N TYR A 112 -13.95 -9.08 -8.19
CA TYR A 112 -12.65 -9.15 -7.52
C TYR A 112 -11.59 -9.90 -8.36
N HIS A 113 -12.03 -10.84 -9.18
CA HIS A 113 -11.20 -11.64 -10.08
C HIS A 113 -10.99 -11.02 -11.46
N LEU A 114 -11.43 -9.78 -11.67
CA LEU A 114 -11.48 -9.16 -12.99
C LEU A 114 -10.75 -7.81 -12.97
N ILE A 115 -9.83 -7.56 -13.89
CA ILE A 115 -9.30 -6.21 -14.15
C ILE A 115 -9.95 -5.70 -15.44
N PRO A 116 -10.75 -4.62 -15.38
CA PRO A 116 -11.43 -4.07 -16.54
C PRO A 116 -10.52 -3.15 -17.37
N GLY A 117 -10.72 -3.12 -18.68
CA GLY A 117 -10.13 -2.14 -19.60
C GLY A 117 -8.72 -2.48 -20.11
N ILE A 118 -8.07 -3.54 -19.60
CA ILE A 118 -6.70 -3.87 -19.95
C ILE A 118 -6.46 -5.39 -20.02
N LYS A 119 -5.54 -5.79 -20.90
CA LYS A 119 -4.92 -7.11 -20.90
C LYS A 119 -3.59 -6.99 -20.15
N VAL A 120 -3.45 -7.75 -19.08
CA VAL A 120 -2.21 -7.91 -18.33
C VAL A 120 -1.72 -9.32 -18.58
N ASP A 121 -0.82 -9.47 -19.54
CA ASP A 121 -0.21 -10.77 -19.86
C ASP A 121 0.85 -11.13 -18.81
N PHE A 122 1.24 -12.40 -18.72
CA PHE A 122 2.24 -12.89 -17.78
C PHE A 122 3.58 -12.16 -17.92
N GLY A 123 3.95 -11.76 -19.14
CA GLY A 123 5.16 -10.97 -19.38
C GLY A 123 5.17 -9.59 -18.69
N GLN A 124 4.00 -9.11 -18.24
CA GLN A 124 3.84 -7.88 -17.46
C GLN A 124 3.82 -8.13 -15.95
N PHE A 125 3.72 -9.37 -15.49
CA PHE A 125 3.74 -9.69 -14.07
C PHE A 125 5.12 -9.47 -13.46
N GLN A 126 5.12 -8.82 -12.31
CA GLN A 126 6.29 -8.60 -11.45
C GLN A 126 5.87 -8.91 -10.02
N SER A 127 6.81 -9.31 -9.16
CA SER A 127 6.50 -9.50 -7.75
C SER A 127 6.04 -8.18 -7.14
N GLY A 128 4.89 -8.17 -6.48
CA GLY A 128 4.24 -6.96 -5.97
C GLY A 128 2.85 -6.75 -6.56
N ALA A 129 2.32 -5.54 -6.39
CA ALA A 129 0.99 -5.18 -6.90
C ALA A 129 0.97 -5.13 -8.44
N ILE A 130 -0.09 -5.68 -9.04
CA ILE A 130 -0.48 -5.36 -10.41
C ILE A 130 -0.85 -3.87 -10.44
N SER A 131 -0.35 -3.15 -11.43
CA SER A 131 -0.49 -1.68 -11.49
C SER A 131 -1.93 -1.22 -11.68
N ASP A 132 -2.76 -2.07 -12.26
CA ASP A 132 -4.17 -1.83 -12.55
C ASP A 132 -5.05 -2.44 -11.46
N LEU A 133 -6.06 -1.66 -11.04
CA LEU A 133 -7.03 -2.08 -10.05
C LEU A 133 -8.00 -3.12 -10.63
N ASN A 134 -8.42 -4.08 -9.82
CA ASN A 134 -9.52 -4.96 -10.20
C ASN A 134 -10.88 -4.20 -10.21
N ALA A 135 -11.95 -4.87 -10.62
CA ALA A 135 -13.28 -4.27 -10.74
C ALA A 135 -13.97 -4.04 -9.37
N THR A 136 -13.31 -4.33 -8.25
CA THR A 136 -13.70 -3.93 -6.89
C THR A 136 -12.79 -2.85 -6.33
N ASP A 137 -11.96 -2.25 -7.18
CA ASP A 137 -11.04 -1.17 -6.84
C ASP A 137 -9.90 -1.62 -5.91
N ASP A 138 -9.58 -2.91 -5.84
CA ASP A 138 -8.47 -3.45 -5.06
C ASP A 138 -7.22 -3.71 -5.92
N ASN A 139 -6.04 -3.60 -5.29
CA ASN A 139 -4.79 -4.10 -5.88
C ASN A 139 -4.74 -5.61 -5.72
N LEU A 140 -4.42 -6.32 -6.80
CA LEU A 140 -4.06 -7.73 -6.75
C LEU A 140 -2.53 -7.87 -6.73
N TYR A 141 -2.01 -8.80 -5.95
CA TYR A 141 -0.58 -8.96 -5.72
C TYR A 141 -0.06 -10.24 -6.32
N VAL A 142 0.95 -10.15 -7.18
CA VAL A 142 1.64 -11.34 -7.70
C VAL A 142 2.87 -11.60 -6.83
N GLU A 143 3.05 -12.84 -6.40
CA GLU A 143 4.19 -13.28 -5.62
C GLU A 143 4.91 -14.41 -6.36
N PHE A 144 6.20 -14.20 -6.65
CA PHE A 144 7.06 -15.24 -7.23
C PHE A 144 7.84 -15.92 -6.10
N ARG A 145 7.52 -17.19 -5.81
CA ARG A 145 8.22 -18.01 -4.81
C ARG A 145 9.31 -18.88 -5.43
N GLU A 146 10.14 -19.48 -4.59
CA GLU A 146 11.10 -20.48 -5.05
C GLU A 146 10.36 -21.67 -5.68
N GLY A 147 10.67 -21.96 -6.95
CA GLY A 147 10.00 -23.00 -7.73
C GLY A 147 9.67 -22.62 -9.18
N GLY A 148 9.94 -21.38 -9.59
CA GLY A 148 9.74 -20.95 -10.98
C GLY A 148 8.27 -20.69 -11.31
N LEU A 149 7.84 -21.02 -12.53
CA LEU A 149 6.46 -20.78 -12.99
C LEU A 149 5.41 -21.56 -12.18
N ASP A 150 5.81 -22.71 -11.61
CA ASP A 150 4.94 -23.54 -10.76
C ASP A 150 4.78 -22.97 -9.33
N ALA A 151 5.39 -21.83 -9.04
CA ALA A 151 5.41 -21.20 -7.72
C ALA A 151 5.04 -19.70 -7.78
N VAL A 152 4.20 -19.32 -8.73
CA VAL A 152 3.64 -17.96 -8.82
C VAL A 152 2.26 -17.94 -8.18
N TYR A 153 2.03 -16.99 -7.26
CA TYR A 153 0.80 -16.87 -6.49
C TYR A 153 0.15 -15.49 -6.69
N LEU A 154 -1.17 -15.46 -6.62
CA LEU A 154 -1.99 -14.26 -6.62
C LEU A 154 -2.56 -14.04 -5.21
N ASN A 155 -2.39 -12.83 -4.69
CA ASN A 155 -2.63 -12.40 -3.31
C ASN A 155 -1.96 -13.28 -2.24
N GLY A 156 -0.94 -14.07 -2.62
CA GLY A 156 -0.36 -15.10 -1.76
C GLY A 156 -1.30 -16.26 -1.42
N GLU A 157 -2.54 -16.23 -1.93
CA GLU A 157 -3.63 -17.17 -1.65
C GLU A 157 -3.70 -18.28 -2.68
N SER A 158 -3.79 -17.92 -3.97
CA SER A 158 -4.02 -18.86 -5.05
C SER A 158 -2.83 -18.96 -5.97
N ARG A 159 -2.38 -20.17 -6.28
CA ARG A 159 -1.35 -20.39 -7.30
C ARG A 159 -1.94 -20.20 -8.71
N PHE A 160 -1.14 -19.75 -9.66
CA PHE A 160 -1.48 -19.78 -11.08
C PHE A 160 -1.26 -21.18 -11.69
N ASN A 161 -2.26 -21.67 -12.41
CA ASN A 161 -2.22 -22.96 -13.12
C ASN A 161 -1.81 -22.80 -14.58
N ARG A 162 -2.37 -21.79 -15.25
CA ARG A 162 -2.14 -21.50 -16.67
C ARG A 162 -2.16 -19.99 -16.86
N PHE A 163 -1.21 -19.50 -17.65
CA PHE A 163 -1.12 -18.09 -18.00
C PHE A 163 -1.57 -17.86 -19.44
N ASP A 164 -1.91 -16.60 -19.74
CA ASP A 164 -2.06 -16.08 -21.10
C ASP A 164 -3.01 -16.87 -22.00
N ILE A 165 -4.13 -17.35 -21.44
CA ILE A 165 -5.18 -17.99 -22.25
C ILE A 165 -5.91 -16.89 -23.03
N ALA A 166 -5.62 -16.79 -24.32
CA ALA A 166 -6.15 -15.75 -25.19
C ALA A 166 -7.67 -15.84 -25.38
N ALA A 167 -8.34 -14.69 -25.27
CA ALA A 167 -9.76 -14.51 -25.57
C ALA A 167 -9.97 -13.25 -26.43
N THR A 168 -11.04 -13.19 -27.23
CA THR A 168 -11.27 -12.04 -28.13
C THR A 168 -11.40 -10.71 -27.39
N ASN A 169 -11.92 -10.76 -26.17
CA ASN A 169 -12.14 -9.60 -25.33
C ASN A 169 -11.23 -9.57 -24.10
N GLY A 170 -10.08 -10.25 -24.13
CA GLY A 170 -9.18 -10.21 -22.98
C GLY A 170 -8.10 -11.28 -22.94
N VAL A 171 -7.70 -11.60 -21.72
CA VAL A 171 -6.81 -12.72 -21.36
C VAL A 171 -7.35 -13.39 -20.10
N ILE A 172 -7.24 -14.71 -20.03
CA ILE A 172 -7.57 -15.50 -18.84
C ILE A 172 -6.28 -16.03 -18.23
N HIS A 173 -6.15 -15.87 -16.92
CA HIS A 173 -5.16 -16.57 -16.10
C HIS A 173 -5.91 -17.55 -15.21
N SER A 174 -5.64 -18.84 -15.38
CA SER A 174 -6.23 -19.90 -14.55
C SER A 174 -5.54 -19.96 -13.20
N ILE A 175 -6.30 -20.05 -12.12
CA ILE A 175 -5.79 -20.10 -10.75
C ILE A 175 -6.39 -21.29 -9.97
N ASP A 176 -5.65 -21.79 -8.98
CA ASP A 176 -6.01 -22.98 -8.19
C ASP A 176 -7.18 -22.78 -7.23
N ASP A 177 -7.31 -21.58 -6.66
CA ASP A 177 -8.22 -21.25 -5.58
C ASP A 177 -9.00 -19.96 -5.90
N VAL A 178 -10.18 -19.85 -5.32
CA VAL A 178 -10.96 -18.61 -5.34
C VAL A 178 -10.25 -17.58 -4.46
N LEU A 179 -9.92 -16.42 -5.02
CA LEU A 179 -9.45 -15.27 -4.24
C LEU A 179 -10.60 -14.78 -3.37
N VAL A 180 -10.37 -14.71 -2.06
CA VAL A 180 -11.43 -14.30 -1.13
C VAL A 180 -11.32 -12.80 -0.91
N PRO A 181 -12.27 -12.00 -1.42
CA PRO A 181 -12.16 -10.57 -1.27
C PRO A 181 -12.38 -10.21 0.19
N LEU A 182 -11.53 -9.33 0.71
CA LEU A 182 -11.72 -8.80 2.03
C LEU A 182 -12.89 -7.80 2.02
N THR A 183 -14.06 -8.24 2.49
CA THR A 183 -15.27 -7.41 2.55
C THR A 183 -15.40 -6.65 3.87
N ALA A 184 -14.96 -7.26 4.97
CA ALA A 184 -15.15 -6.73 6.31
C ALA A 184 -14.38 -5.43 6.53
N THR A 185 -15.08 -4.35 6.88
CA THR A 185 -14.50 -3.09 7.36
C THR A 185 -13.94 -3.27 8.78
N ILE A 186 -13.25 -2.26 9.30
CA ILE A 186 -12.82 -2.26 10.70
C ILE A 186 -14.04 -2.36 11.63
N LEU A 187 -15.14 -1.68 11.29
CA LEU A 187 -16.38 -1.79 12.07
C LEU A 187 -16.96 -3.21 12.04
N ASP A 188 -16.89 -3.90 10.91
CA ASP A 188 -17.29 -5.32 10.81
C ASP A 188 -16.41 -6.23 11.66
N ARG A 189 -15.09 -5.99 11.71
CA ARG A 189 -14.17 -6.75 12.58
C ARG A 189 -14.51 -6.58 14.05
N LEU A 190 -14.95 -5.39 14.45
CA LEU A 190 -15.40 -5.14 15.82
C LEU A 190 -16.73 -5.81 16.16
N ALA A 191 -17.47 -6.37 15.18
CA ALA A 191 -18.72 -7.09 15.44
C ALA A 191 -18.50 -8.46 16.11
N GLU A 192 -17.26 -8.96 16.20
CA GLU A 192 -16.92 -10.13 16.99
C GLU A 192 -17.29 -9.93 18.47
N GLU A 193 -17.88 -10.96 19.10
CA GLU A 193 -18.38 -10.85 20.48
C GLU A 193 -17.31 -10.40 21.49
N ARG A 194 -16.05 -10.79 21.26
CA ARG A 194 -14.93 -10.37 22.12
C ARG A 194 -14.70 -8.86 22.13
N PHE A 195 -15.13 -8.11 21.12
CA PHE A 195 -14.97 -6.65 21.03
C PHE A 195 -16.27 -5.89 21.28
N SER A 196 -17.34 -6.55 21.75
CA SER A 196 -18.67 -5.96 21.82
C SER A 196 -18.74 -4.67 22.65
N LEU A 197 -18.03 -4.60 23.78
CA LEU A 197 -17.94 -3.36 24.58
C LEU A 197 -17.16 -2.26 23.85
N PHE A 198 -16.01 -2.59 23.25
CA PHE A 198 -15.22 -1.61 22.50
C PHE A 198 -16.02 -1.04 21.32
N ARG A 199 -16.72 -1.89 20.58
CA ARG A 199 -17.62 -1.49 19.49
C ARG A 199 -18.72 -0.54 19.97
N GLU A 200 -19.31 -0.81 21.14
CA GLU A 200 -20.31 0.08 21.75
C GLU A 200 -19.74 1.50 21.96
N THR A 201 -18.48 1.62 22.41
CA THR A 201 -17.81 2.93 22.58
C THR A 201 -17.61 3.66 21.25
N VAL A 202 -17.19 2.93 20.20
CA VAL A 202 -16.98 3.47 18.84
C VAL A 202 -18.28 4.09 18.30
N ILE A 203 -19.40 3.38 18.47
CA ILE A 203 -20.72 3.86 18.05
C ILE A 203 -21.15 5.05 18.92
N ALA A 204 -20.94 4.99 20.24
CA ALA A 204 -21.34 6.06 21.16
C ALA A 204 -20.68 7.41 20.82
N VAL A 205 -19.42 7.40 20.38
CA VAL A 205 -18.67 8.60 19.98
C VAL A 205 -18.87 9.00 18.51
N GLY A 206 -19.60 8.19 17.73
CA GLY A 206 -19.90 8.46 16.31
C GLY A 206 -18.72 8.22 15.35
N LEU A 207 -17.76 7.37 15.72
CA LEU A 207 -16.66 6.99 14.83
C LEU A 207 -16.97 5.75 13.97
N ASP A 208 -18.13 5.13 14.18
CA ASP A 208 -18.64 3.99 13.41
C ASP A 208 -18.77 4.32 11.91
N GLU A 209 -19.40 5.45 11.55
CA GLU A 209 -19.51 5.87 10.14
C GLU A 209 -18.15 6.06 9.46
N ARG A 210 -17.13 6.45 10.23
CA ARG A 210 -15.77 6.65 9.73
C ARG A 210 -15.07 5.30 9.56
N LEU A 211 -15.17 4.41 10.54
CA LEU A 211 -14.55 3.09 10.54
C LEU A 211 -15.27 2.07 9.65
N ASP A 212 -16.46 2.40 9.13
CA ASP A 212 -17.15 1.65 8.08
C ASP A 212 -16.85 2.19 6.66
N ARG A 213 -16.36 3.43 6.55
CA ARG A 213 -16.12 4.07 5.26
C ARG A 213 -14.85 3.56 4.60
N ILE A 214 -14.95 3.21 3.31
CA ILE A 214 -13.81 2.77 2.48
C ILE A 214 -13.29 3.92 1.62
N TYR A 215 -14.17 4.73 1.03
CA TYR A 215 -13.80 5.88 0.21
C TYR A 215 -14.88 6.97 0.24
N THR A 216 -14.53 8.16 -0.23
CA THR A 216 -15.46 9.24 -0.61
C THR A 216 -15.27 9.58 -2.08
N GLU A 217 -16.36 9.95 -2.76
CA GLU A 217 -16.32 10.48 -4.12
C GLU A 217 -16.45 12.00 -4.07
N THR A 218 -15.52 12.69 -4.70
CA THR A 218 -15.57 14.14 -4.98
C THR A 218 -15.43 14.36 -6.48
N VAL A 219 -15.48 15.60 -6.94
CA VAL A 219 -15.19 15.96 -8.34
C VAL A 219 -14.06 16.98 -8.38
N ASP A 220 -13.16 16.85 -9.35
CA ASP A 220 -12.12 17.85 -9.60
C ASP A 220 -12.70 19.12 -10.26
N GLU A 221 -11.85 20.14 -10.47
CA GLU A 221 -12.21 21.40 -11.15
C GLU A 221 -12.72 21.21 -12.59
N PHE A 222 -12.50 20.04 -13.19
CA PHE A 222 -12.91 19.71 -14.56
C PHE A 222 -14.14 18.79 -14.59
N GLY A 223 -14.71 18.45 -13.42
CA GLY A 223 -15.88 17.58 -13.28
C GLY A 223 -15.59 16.08 -13.37
N ASN A 224 -14.33 15.66 -13.29
CA ASN A 224 -13.98 14.24 -13.21
C ASN A 224 -14.15 13.72 -11.77
N PRO A 225 -14.67 12.50 -11.58
CA PRO A 225 -14.76 11.91 -10.26
C PRO A 225 -13.37 11.66 -9.67
N VAL A 226 -13.15 12.10 -8.43
CA VAL A 226 -11.97 11.81 -7.62
C VAL A 226 -12.42 10.94 -6.46
N GLN A 227 -11.84 9.74 -6.33
CA GLN A 227 -12.12 8.86 -5.19
C GLN A 227 -11.00 8.99 -4.16
N GLN A 228 -11.34 9.40 -2.95
CA GLN A 228 -10.41 9.44 -1.82
C GLN A 228 -10.66 8.23 -0.92
N ARG A 229 -9.69 7.31 -0.85
CA ARG A 229 -9.77 6.10 0.00
C ARG A 229 -9.25 6.38 1.40
N PHE A 230 -9.78 5.64 2.37
CA PHE A 230 -9.35 5.69 3.77
C PHE A 230 -8.79 4.35 4.22
N LYS A 231 -7.66 4.41 4.91
CA LYS A 231 -6.96 3.26 5.46
C LYS A 231 -6.53 3.58 6.89
N TYR A 232 -6.99 2.80 7.86
CA TYR A 232 -6.74 3.05 9.28
C TYR A 232 -5.96 1.90 9.94
N THR A 233 -5.43 2.16 11.13
CA THR A 233 -4.97 1.14 12.07
C THR A 233 -5.77 1.29 13.35
N LEU A 234 -6.44 0.23 13.80
CA LEU A 234 -7.20 0.24 15.05
C LEU A 234 -6.51 -0.66 16.08
N PHE A 235 -6.36 -0.16 17.29
CA PHE A 235 -5.99 -0.95 18.45
C PHE A 235 -7.27 -1.32 19.19
N ALA A 236 -7.67 -2.58 19.18
CA ALA A 236 -8.92 -3.04 19.78
C ALA A 236 -8.68 -3.63 21.17
N VAL A 237 -9.61 -3.33 22.09
CA VAL A 237 -9.59 -3.86 23.46
C VAL A 237 -10.69 -4.90 23.61
N ALA A 238 -10.33 -6.14 23.92
CA ALA A 238 -11.32 -7.19 24.14
C ALA A 238 -12.04 -7.02 25.50
N ASN A 239 -13.27 -7.54 25.58
CA ASN A 239 -14.08 -7.58 26.81
C ASN A 239 -13.31 -8.23 27.98
N ALA A 240 -12.50 -9.26 27.70
CA ALA A 240 -11.67 -9.91 28.72
C ALA A 240 -10.58 -8.98 29.25
N THR A 241 -9.98 -8.14 28.39
CA THR A 241 -9.00 -7.13 28.78
C THR A 241 -9.64 -6.04 29.62
N PHE A 242 -10.80 -5.51 29.19
CA PHE A 242 -11.59 -4.58 30.01
C PHE A 242 -11.96 -5.14 31.39
N ALA A 243 -12.33 -6.42 31.45
CA ALA A 243 -12.71 -7.07 32.71
C ALA A 243 -11.54 -7.17 33.71
N LYS A 244 -10.28 -7.30 33.27
CA LYS A 244 -9.09 -7.25 34.15
C LYS A 244 -9.02 -5.93 34.92
N GLU A 245 -9.52 -4.86 34.31
CA GLU A 245 -9.52 -3.49 34.80
C GLU A 245 -10.82 -3.08 35.52
N GLY A 246 -11.71 -4.05 35.78
CA GLY A 246 -12.99 -3.84 36.44
C GLY A 246 -14.04 -3.14 35.56
N ILE A 247 -13.84 -3.13 34.24
CA ILE A 247 -14.75 -2.51 33.27
C ILE A 247 -15.58 -3.61 32.62
N ALA A 248 -16.88 -3.69 32.94
CA ALA A 248 -17.77 -4.71 32.37
C ALA A 248 -18.84 -4.10 31.44
N SER A 249 -18.95 -2.77 31.41
CA SER A 249 -19.98 -2.05 30.67
C SER A 249 -19.54 -0.63 30.32
N LEU A 250 -20.22 0.00 29.36
CA LEU A 250 -19.96 1.40 29.00
C LEU A 250 -20.05 2.35 30.21
N PRO A 251 -21.05 2.25 31.12
CA PRO A 251 -21.07 3.05 32.35
C PRO A 251 -19.83 2.91 33.26
N ASP A 252 -19.24 1.72 33.35
CA ASP A 252 -18.00 1.52 34.12
C ASP A 252 -16.84 2.29 33.49
N LEU A 253 -16.73 2.23 32.15
CA LEU A 253 -15.71 2.96 31.41
C LEU A 253 -15.90 4.48 31.52
N LEU A 254 -17.14 4.97 31.38
CA LEU A 254 -17.47 6.39 31.58
C LEU A 254 -17.05 6.88 32.97
N THR A 255 -17.27 6.06 33.99
CA THR A 255 -16.85 6.35 35.37
C THR A 255 -15.33 6.37 35.50
N LYS A 256 -14.63 5.37 34.92
CA LYS A 256 -13.17 5.27 34.94
C LYS A 256 -12.49 6.44 34.21
N LEU A 257 -13.10 6.92 33.12
CA LEU A 257 -12.66 8.09 32.35
C LEU A 257 -13.13 9.44 32.95
N ALA A 258 -13.87 9.42 34.06
CA ALA A 258 -14.46 10.61 34.68
C ALA A 258 -15.29 11.48 33.70
N VAL A 259 -16.06 10.85 32.81
CA VAL A 259 -16.93 11.55 31.85
C VAL A 259 -18.05 12.26 32.61
N THR A 260 -18.30 13.52 32.25
CA THR A 260 -19.37 14.31 32.86
C THR A 260 -20.74 13.74 32.44
N PRO A 261 -21.64 13.38 33.39
CA PRO A 261 -22.95 12.84 33.04
C PRO A 261 -23.75 13.77 32.12
N GLY A 262 -24.26 13.24 31.01
CA GLY A 262 -25.05 13.99 30.03
C GLY A 262 -24.25 14.89 29.08
N SER A 263 -22.91 14.87 29.14
CA SER A 263 -22.06 15.52 28.13
C SER A 263 -22.28 14.89 26.75
N ASP A 264 -22.07 15.67 25.69
CA ASP A 264 -22.02 15.13 24.33
C ASP A 264 -20.80 14.22 24.18
N LEU A 265 -21.05 12.93 23.91
CA LEU A 265 -20.00 11.92 23.73
C LEU A 265 -19.30 12.06 22.36
N LYS A 266 -19.88 12.82 21.42
CA LYS A 266 -19.30 13.08 20.10
C LYS A 266 -18.41 14.33 20.07
N ASP A 267 -18.37 15.11 21.15
CA ASP A 267 -17.43 16.22 21.28
C ASP A 267 -15.99 15.67 21.33
N GLU A 268 -15.12 16.19 20.47
CA GLU A 268 -13.71 15.79 20.40
C GLU A 268 -12.94 15.96 21.72
N ASN A 269 -13.43 16.85 22.61
CA ASN A 269 -12.86 17.07 23.93
C ASN A 269 -13.39 16.12 25.00
N ASN A 270 -14.44 15.34 24.70
CA ASN A 270 -15.01 14.39 25.63
C ASN A 270 -13.98 13.30 25.99
N PRO A 271 -13.82 12.92 27.28
CA PRO A 271 -12.87 11.87 27.65
C PRO A 271 -13.12 10.53 26.94
N LEU A 272 -14.38 10.16 26.67
CA LEU A 272 -14.70 8.95 25.90
C LEU A 272 -14.30 9.12 24.43
N TYR A 273 -14.59 10.26 23.80
CA TYR A 273 -14.18 10.50 22.42
C TYR A 273 -12.66 10.42 22.29
N LYS A 274 -11.93 11.12 23.15
CA LYS A 274 -10.46 11.10 23.17
C LYS A 274 -9.94 9.68 23.37
N TYR A 275 -10.51 8.93 24.31
CA TYR A 275 -10.16 7.54 24.53
C TYR A 275 -10.31 6.70 23.26
N VAL A 276 -11.48 6.71 22.60
CA VAL A 276 -11.69 5.91 21.39
C VAL A 276 -10.83 6.39 20.22
N ALA A 277 -10.74 7.70 20.00
CA ALA A 277 -9.95 8.29 18.92
C ALA A 277 -8.44 8.00 19.10
N TYR A 278 -7.97 7.88 20.34
CA TYR A 278 -6.60 7.50 20.65
C TYR A 278 -6.25 6.08 20.18
N HIS A 279 -7.25 5.22 20.00
CA HIS A 279 -7.06 3.85 19.50
C HIS A 279 -6.97 3.76 17.97
N VAL A 280 -7.07 4.87 17.24
CA VAL A 280 -7.13 4.88 15.78
C VAL A 280 -5.97 5.68 15.21
N LEU A 281 -5.16 5.08 14.33
CA LEU A 281 -4.22 5.80 13.46
C LEU A 281 -4.86 6.09 12.10
N THR A 282 -4.49 7.22 11.50
CA THR A 282 -5.03 7.69 10.21
C THR A 282 -4.39 7.05 8.97
N GLN A 283 -3.49 6.08 9.19
CA GLN A 283 -2.85 5.28 8.16
C GLN A 283 -2.91 3.80 8.53
N GLN A 284 -2.96 2.91 7.54
CA GLN A 284 -2.79 1.47 7.74
C GLN A 284 -1.31 1.16 8.00
N ARG A 285 -1.03 0.51 9.12
CA ARG A 285 0.28 0.06 9.55
C ARG A 285 0.15 -1.39 10.01
N SER A 286 0.71 -2.32 9.24
CA SER A 286 0.84 -3.71 9.70
C SER A 286 1.73 -3.77 10.94
N TYR A 287 1.74 -4.91 11.64
CA TYR A 287 2.66 -5.14 12.77
C TYR A 287 4.12 -4.86 12.37
N THR A 288 4.52 -5.30 11.17
CA THR A 288 5.85 -5.03 10.63
C THR A 288 6.07 -3.54 10.36
N ASP A 289 5.06 -2.82 9.87
CA ASP A 289 5.17 -1.37 9.63
C ASP A 289 5.28 -0.57 10.93
N LEU A 290 4.62 -1.02 12.01
CA LEU A 290 4.74 -0.41 13.35
C LEU A 290 6.17 -0.55 13.93
N GLY A 291 6.92 -1.58 13.50
CA GLY A 291 8.32 -1.80 13.87
C GLY A 291 9.35 -1.09 12.99
N LYS A 292 8.92 -0.24 12.04
CA LYS A 292 9.83 0.58 11.23
C LYS A 292 10.24 1.82 12.00
N PHE A 293 11.41 1.78 12.62
CA PHE A 293 11.95 2.91 13.39
C PHE A 293 12.97 3.73 12.61
N PRO A 294 13.09 5.04 12.91
CA PRO A 294 14.24 5.86 12.52
C PRO A 294 15.59 5.19 12.81
N GLU A 295 16.58 5.44 11.95
CA GLU A 295 17.94 4.89 12.11
C GLU A 295 18.51 5.25 13.50
N GLY A 296 18.92 4.24 14.26
CA GLY A 296 19.49 4.42 15.59
C GLY A 296 18.47 4.60 16.72
N THR A 297 17.16 4.48 16.45
CA THR A 297 16.12 4.41 17.47
C THR A 297 15.46 3.04 17.50
N ALA A 298 14.81 2.73 18.63
CA ALA A 298 13.98 1.54 18.81
C ALA A 298 12.56 1.93 19.21
N ARG A 299 12.15 3.16 18.87
CA ARG A 299 10.85 3.73 19.24
C ARG A 299 10.44 4.86 18.30
N VAL A 300 9.14 5.03 18.13
CA VAL A 300 8.51 6.08 17.32
C VAL A 300 7.17 6.49 17.94
N ASN A 301 6.79 7.76 17.75
CA ASN A 301 5.47 8.25 18.14
C ASN A 301 4.58 8.37 16.89
N PHE A 302 3.40 7.77 16.94
CA PHE A 302 2.37 7.83 15.90
C PHE A 302 1.26 8.80 16.28
N GLU A 303 0.81 9.58 15.30
CA GLU A 303 -0.40 10.39 15.43
C GLU A 303 -1.64 9.51 15.51
N THR A 304 -2.47 9.78 16.52
CA THR A 304 -3.78 9.16 16.66
C THR A 304 -4.86 10.10 16.13
N LEU A 305 -6.09 9.60 16.02
CA LEU A 305 -7.24 10.44 15.68
C LEU A 305 -7.59 11.40 16.82
N ALA A 306 -7.14 11.15 18.05
CA ALA A 306 -7.24 12.08 19.16
C ALA A 306 -6.20 13.20 18.98
N LYS A 307 -6.66 14.39 18.60
CA LYS A 307 -5.80 15.55 18.30
C LYS A 307 -4.83 15.85 19.44
N GLY A 308 -3.54 15.90 19.11
CA GLY A 308 -2.45 16.19 20.06
C GLY A 308 -2.04 14.99 20.94
N GLU A 309 -2.78 13.90 20.92
CA GLU A 309 -2.48 12.70 21.69
C GLU A 309 -1.72 11.69 20.81
N LEU A 310 -0.50 11.35 21.22
CA LEU A 310 0.40 10.50 20.47
C LEU A 310 0.51 9.11 21.09
N MET A 311 0.60 8.09 20.25
CA MET A 311 0.89 6.72 20.68
C MET A 311 2.36 6.41 20.49
N ASN A 312 3.02 5.86 21.50
CA ASN A 312 4.38 5.37 21.34
C ASN A 312 4.36 3.89 20.95
N VAL A 313 5.17 3.50 19.98
CA VAL A 313 5.53 2.10 19.75
C VAL A 313 7.04 1.97 19.92
N SER A 314 7.46 0.95 20.65
CA SER A 314 8.87 0.64 20.92
C SER A 314 9.15 -0.84 20.70
N ASP A 315 10.39 -1.17 20.39
CA ASP A 315 10.92 -2.54 20.42
C ASP A 315 11.69 -2.76 21.73
N ASN A 316 11.23 -3.72 22.52
CA ASN A 316 11.84 -4.09 23.81
C ASN A 316 12.85 -5.25 23.69
N SER A 317 13.32 -5.55 22.48
CA SER A 317 14.17 -6.69 22.07
C SER A 317 13.48 -8.06 22.01
N ALA A 318 12.26 -8.20 22.53
CA ALA A 318 11.46 -9.43 22.42
C ALA A 318 10.31 -9.26 21.42
N GLU A 319 9.61 -8.13 21.51
CA GLU A 319 8.44 -7.82 20.69
C GLU A 319 8.23 -6.30 20.59
N LEU A 320 7.29 -5.90 19.72
CA LEU A 320 6.81 -4.53 19.70
C LEU A 320 5.85 -4.34 20.87
N VAL A 321 5.96 -3.17 21.51
CA VAL A 321 5.12 -2.78 22.64
C VAL A 321 4.62 -1.36 22.45
N VAL A 322 3.46 -1.07 23.02
CA VAL A 322 2.77 0.22 22.92
C VAL A 322 2.89 0.97 24.24
N ASN A 323 3.02 2.29 24.18
CA ASN A 323 2.99 3.22 25.32
C ASN A 323 3.94 2.85 26.46
N VAL A 324 5.21 2.63 26.11
CA VAL A 324 6.27 2.40 27.08
C VAL A 324 6.49 3.68 27.90
N ASP A 325 6.44 3.55 29.22
CA ASP A 325 6.75 4.65 30.13
C ASP A 325 8.23 5.10 30.06
N GLU A 326 8.57 6.23 30.69
CA GLU A 326 9.93 6.78 30.64
C GLU A 326 10.99 5.81 31.21
N VAL A 327 10.58 4.93 32.14
CA VAL A 327 11.47 4.00 32.84
C VAL A 327 11.60 2.65 32.09
N GLY A 328 10.68 2.35 31.17
CA GLY A 328 10.64 1.09 30.43
C GLY A 328 9.99 -0.07 31.19
N GLU A 329 9.26 0.19 32.28
CA GLU A 329 8.70 -0.85 33.15
C GLU A 329 7.25 -1.18 32.82
N ASN A 330 6.46 -0.17 32.41
CA ASN A 330 5.07 -0.35 32.02
C ASN A 330 4.90 -0.14 30.51
N TYR A 331 4.19 -1.07 29.88
CA TYR A 331 3.91 -1.06 28.46
C TYR A 331 2.72 -1.97 28.16
N ILE A 332 2.18 -1.87 26.95
CA ILE A 332 1.05 -2.63 26.45
C ILE A 332 1.56 -3.59 25.36
N GLN A 333 1.15 -4.85 25.43
CA GLN A 333 1.52 -5.90 24.48
C GLN A 333 0.41 -6.13 23.44
N PHE A 334 0.80 -6.69 22.30
CA PHE A 334 -0.13 -7.16 21.28
C PHE A 334 -0.57 -8.59 21.61
N ILE A 335 -1.88 -8.85 21.62
CA ILE A 335 -2.44 -10.21 21.76
C ILE A 335 -2.56 -10.88 20.39
N GLU A 336 -3.20 -10.20 19.45
CA GLU A 336 -3.40 -10.64 18.08
C GLU A 336 -3.15 -9.43 17.16
N TYR A 337 -2.37 -9.61 16.11
CA TYR A 337 -2.01 -8.51 15.22
C TYR A 337 -2.31 -8.89 13.77
N ASN A 338 -2.43 -7.87 12.92
CA ASN A 338 -2.75 -8.00 11.50
C ASN A 338 -4.12 -8.62 11.21
N ILE A 339 -5.15 -8.30 12.01
CA ILE A 339 -6.54 -8.63 11.67
C ILE A 339 -6.96 -7.71 10.53
N ILE A 340 -6.87 -8.22 9.29
CA ILE A 340 -7.01 -7.39 8.08
C ILE A 340 -8.46 -6.94 7.89
N ALA A 341 -8.68 -5.67 7.55
CA ALA A 341 -9.96 -5.10 7.17
C ALA A 341 -9.89 -4.36 5.82
N LYS A 342 -11.02 -4.21 5.12
CA LYS A 342 -11.06 -3.57 3.80
C LYS A 342 -10.54 -2.13 3.83
N ASN A 343 -10.82 -1.41 4.91
CA ASN A 343 -10.36 -0.04 5.15
C ASN A 343 -9.27 0.05 6.22
N GLY A 344 -8.48 -1.01 6.45
CA GLY A 344 -7.31 -0.93 7.32
C GLY A 344 -6.91 -2.24 7.99
N VAL A 345 -6.42 -2.15 9.22
CA VAL A 345 -5.98 -3.29 10.02
C VAL A 345 -6.34 -3.09 11.48
N VAL A 346 -6.68 -4.18 12.17
CA VAL A 346 -6.94 -4.21 13.60
C VAL A 346 -5.84 -5.00 14.31
N HIS A 347 -5.39 -4.48 15.45
CA HIS A 347 -4.48 -5.15 16.39
C HIS A 347 -5.14 -5.20 17.76
N GLU A 348 -5.25 -6.38 18.37
CA GLU A 348 -5.74 -6.53 19.75
C GLU A 348 -4.62 -6.26 20.75
N VAL A 349 -4.92 -5.51 21.81
CA VAL A 349 -3.99 -5.17 22.89
C VAL A 349 -4.40 -5.79 24.24
N ASP A 350 -3.42 -5.97 25.13
CA ASP A 350 -3.61 -6.70 26.39
C ASP A 350 -3.99 -5.85 27.62
N ASP A 351 -4.08 -4.53 27.41
CA ASP A 351 -4.48 -3.51 28.39
C ASP A 351 -5.65 -2.66 27.83
N TRP A 352 -6.36 -1.92 28.70
CA TRP A 352 -7.43 -1.02 28.31
C TRP A 352 -6.94 0.26 27.60
N MET A 353 -5.62 0.49 27.56
CA MET A 353 -4.95 1.52 26.75
C MET A 353 -5.48 2.95 26.99
N PRO A 354 -5.25 3.53 28.18
CA PRO A 354 -5.55 4.95 28.43
C PRO A 354 -4.75 5.86 27.50
N VAL A 355 -5.25 7.10 27.33
CA VAL A 355 -4.48 8.16 26.66
C VAL A 355 -3.15 8.35 27.39
N PHE A 356 -2.07 8.24 26.62
CA PHE A 356 -0.71 8.27 27.14
C PHE A 356 0.03 9.50 26.60
N PHE A 357 0.87 10.10 27.44
CA PHE A 357 1.72 11.22 27.05
C PHE A 357 3.15 10.70 26.81
N PRO A 358 3.59 10.56 25.55
CA PRO A 358 4.88 9.96 25.26
C PRO A 358 6.04 10.94 25.48
N ALA A 359 7.21 10.37 25.78
CA ALA A 359 8.47 11.10 25.79
C ALA A 359 8.80 11.65 24.38
N ARG A 360 9.63 12.71 24.36
CA ARG A 360 10.18 13.24 23.11
C ARG A 360 11.11 12.22 22.47
N VAL A 361 10.92 11.96 21.18
CA VAL A 361 11.76 11.06 20.37
C VAL A 361 12.24 11.79 19.12
N PRO A 362 13.33 11.36 18.48
CA PRO A 362 13.67 11.85 17.15
C PRO A 362 12.52 11.61 16.17
N ILE A 363 12.11 12.67 15.47
CA ILE A 363 11.04 12.61 14.47
C ILE A 363 11.71 12.70 13.11
N ILE A 364 11.47 11.70 12.26
CA ILE A 364 11.74 11.78 10.83
C ILE A 364 10.40 12.00 10.14
N TRP A 365 10.23 13.18 9.57
CA TRP A 365 9.04 13.56 8.82
C TRP A 365 9.36 13.59 7.33
N GLU A 366 9.00 12.51 6.64
CA GLU A 366 9.03 12.44 5.20
C GLU A 366 7.94 13.30 4.59
N PHE A 367 8.30 14.10 3.59
CA PHE A 367 7.32 14.93 2.92
C PHE A 367 6.31 14.10 2.13
N THR A 368 6.67 12.88 1.73
CA THR A 368 5.83 11.92 1.00
C THR A 368 4.90 11.10 1.91
N ASP A 369 5.09 11.10 3.24
CA ASP A 369 4.31 10.27 4.19
C ASP A 369 3.02 10.96 4.65
N TYR A 370 2.08 11.12 3.71
CA TYR A 370 0.72 11.57 4.00
C TYR A 370 -0.34 10.57 3.54
N PRO A 371 -1.47 10.44 4.25
CA PRO A 371 -2.53 9.50 3.89
C PRO A 371 -3.10 9.71 2.47
N ASP A 372 -3.30 10.96 2.06
CA ASP A 372 -3.79 11.29 0.73
C ASP A 372 -2.72 11.14 -0.36
N VAL A 373 -1.43 11.31 -0.04
CA VAL A 373 -0.34 10.95 -0.96
C VAL A 373 -0.32 9.43 -1.17
N ALA A 374 -0.30 8.64 -0.10
CA ALA A 374 -0.31 7.18 -0.16
C ALA A 374 -1.55 6.64 -0.91
N ALA A 375 -2.72 7.26 -0.71
CA ALA A 375 -3.96 6.87 -1.39
C ALA A 375 -3.94 7.14 -2.90
N ASN A 376 -3.20 8.15 -3.37
CA ASN A 376 -3.16 8.56 -4.77
C ASN A 376 -1.95 8.01 -5.56
N VAL A 377 -1.08 7.22 -4.91
CA VAL A 377 0.18 6.71 -5.49
C VAL A 377 0.13 5.19 -5.58
N THR A 378 0.12 4.65 -6.81
CA THR A 378 0.03 3.19 -7.03
C THR A 378 1.29 2.43 -6.65
N GLN A 379 2.46 3.08 -6.75
CA GLN A 379 3.77 2.49 -6.42
C GLN A 379 4.34 3.11 -5.15
N TYR A 380 3.51 3.33 -4.14
CA TYR A 380 3.88 4.02 -2.90
C TYR A 380 4.96 3.24 -2.14
N GLN A 381 6.10 3.89 -1.88
CA GLN A 381 7.26 3.36 -1.16
C GLN A 381 7.76 1.98 -1.66
N ASN A 382 7.44 1.61 -2.91
CA ASN A 382 7.75 0.28 -3.44
C ASN A 382 9.28 0.13 -3.64
N PRO A 383 9.96 -0.77 -2.89
CA PRO A 383 11.40 -0.96 -3.00
C PRO A 383 11.83 -1.72 -4.27
N SER A 384 10.89 -2.36 -4.97
CA SER A 384 11.14 -3.28 -6.09
C SER A 384 10.36 -2.85 -7.33
N LEU A 385 10.84 -1.78 -7.96
CA LEU A 385 10.28 -1.23 -9.18
C LEU A 385 10.95 -1.79 -10.45
N GLY A 386 10.16 -2.32 -11.38
CA GLY A 386 10.65 -2.67 -12.72
C GLY A 386 11.03 -1.47 -13.59
N ALA A 387 10.36 -0.33 -13.39
CA ALA A 387 10.64 0.94 -14.06
C ALA A 387 10.48 2.13 -13.10
N GLN A 388 11.12 3.25 -13.41
CA GLN A 388 10.99 4.47 -12.62
C GLN A 388 9.53 4.94 -12.62
N TYR A 389 9.02 5.28 -11.44
CA TYR A 389 7.66 5.74 -11.26
C TYR A 389 7.63 7.22 -10.85
N ASN A 390 6.86 8.03 -11.58
CA ASN A 390 6.55 9.40 -11.20
C ASN A 390 5.02 9.60 -11.23
N LYS A 391 4.46 10.18 -10.17
CA LYS A 391 3.09 10.68 -10.15
C LYS A 391 3.14 12.19 -9.98
N THR A 392 2.61 12.92 -10.95
CA THR A 392 2.41 14.36 -10.83
C THR A 392 1.07 14.63 -10.16
N PHE A 393 1.07 15.49 -9.15
CA PHE A 393 -0.15 15.93 -8.48
C PHE A 393 -0.63 17.27 -9.04
N THR A 394 -1.94 17.39 -9.17
CA THR A 394 -2.68 18.63 -9.39
C THR A 394 -3.08 19.23 -8.05
N ALA A 395 -3.33 20.55 -8.00
CA ALA A 395 -3.55 21.29 -6.76
C ALA A 395 -4.75 20.80 -5.92
N ASN A 396 -5.67 20.03 -6.51
CA ASN A 396 -6.88 19.54 -5.85
C ASN A 396 -6.82 18.06 -5.46
N GLU A 397 -5.76 17.34 -5.81
CA GLU A 397 -5.63 15.92 -5.47
C GLU A 397 -5.18 15.69 -4.02
N LEU A 398 -4.52 16.68 -3.42
CA LEU A 398 -3.98 16.59 -2.07
C LEU A 398 -4.62 17.66 -1.18
N THR A 399 -4.97 17.23 0.03
CA THR A 399 -5.50 18.08 1.10
C THR A 399 -4.44 18.41 2.15
N SER A 400 -3.45 17.53 2.31
CA SER A 400 -2.33 17.65 3.24
C SER A 400 -1.25 18.63 2.76
N ILE A 401 -1.16 18.82 1.44
CA ILE A 401 -0.12 19.62 0.78
C ILE A 401 -0.79 20.60 -0.16
N ILE A 402 -0.49 21.88 0.04
CA ILE A 402 -0.95 22.96 -0.84
C ILE A 402 0.25 23.73 -1.38
N TRP A 403 0.15 24.24 -2.60
CA TRP A 403 1.23 24.98 -3.23
C TRP A 403 0.73 26.05 -4.18
N SER A 404 1.62 26.98 -4.51
CA SER A 404 1.43 28.00 -5.54
C SER A 404 2.69 28.05 -6.39
N SER A 405 2.54 27.98 -7.71
CA SER A 405 3.65 28.17 -8.64
C SER A 405 3.57 29.53 -9.34
N VAL A 406 4.73 30.11 -9.68
CA VAL A 406 4.81 31.37 -10.43
C VAL A 406 5.76 31.19 -11.62
N PRO A 407 5.29 31.12 -12.88
CA PRO A 407 3.91 31.33 -13.32
C PRO A 407 2.94 30.19 -12.92
N GLU A 408 1.66 30.50 -12.81
CA GLU A 408 0.60 29.61 -12.27
C GLU A 408 0.23 28.43 -13.18
N PHE A 409 0.58 28.49 -14.47
CA PHE A 409 0.14 27.51 -15.49
C PHE A 409 0.98 26.23 -15.56
N ARG A 410 1.85 25.98 -14.59
CA ARG A 410 2.75 24.81 -14.64
C ARG A 410 1.99 23.55 -14.27
N SER A 411 2.09 22.53 -15.11
CA SER A 411 1.50 21.21 -14.84
C SER A 411 2.44 20.27 -14.09
N ASP A 412 3.74 20.59 -14.01
CA ASP A 412 4.81 19.76 -13.45
C ASP A 412 5.31 20.29 -12.09
N VAL A 413 4.39 20.78 -11.24
CA VAL A 413 4.77 21.48 -10.01
C VAL A 413 5.19 20.52 -8.91
N LEU A 414 4.35 19.55 -8.53
CA LEU A 414 4.63 18.58 -7.46
C LEU A 414 4.63 17.18 -8.04
N ILE A 415 5.79 16.52 -7.99
CA ILE A 415 5.98 15.17 -8.50
C ILE A 415 6.44 14.27 -7.36
N TYR A 416 5.62 13.27 -7.04
CA TYR A 416 6.05 12.09 -6.30
C TYR A 416 6.92 11.22 -7.19
N ARG A 417 8.08 10.81 -6.68
CA ARG A 417 8.97 9.92 -7.39
C ARG A 417 9.35 8.76 -6.50
N ASN A 418 8.99 7.56 -6.92
CA ASN A 418 9.52 6.33 -6.34
C ASN A 418 10.68 5.83 -7.20
N ASN A 419 11.80 5.55 -6.54
CA ASN A 419 13.07 5.24 -7.17
C ASN A 419 13.25 3.72 -7.24
N ARG A 420 13.95 3.26 -8.28
CA ARG A 420 14.31 1.85 -8.43
C ARG A 420 15.79 1.64 -8.13
N GLN A 421 16.17 0.43 -7.76
CA GLN A 421 17.55 0.07 -7.42
C GLN A 421 18.60 0.51 -8.47
N ALA A 422 18.24 0.45 -9.75
CA ALA A 422 19.10 0.89 -10.85
C ALA A 422 19.40 2.40 -10.89
N ASP A 423 18.62 3.22 -10.17
CA ASP A 423 18.80 4.68 -10.12
C ASP A 423 19.92 5.10 -9.14
N GLY A 424 20.55 4.15 -8.46
CA GLY A 424 21.76 4.37 -7.65
C GLY A 424 21.48 5.23 -6.41
N VAL A 425 22.02 6.45 -6.36
CA VAL A 425 21.88 7.36 -5.21
C VAL A 425 20.43 7.68 -4.90
N PHE A 426 19.60 7.92 -5.92
CA PHE A 426 18.19 8.19 -5.68
C PHE A 426 17.47 7.05 -4.97
N TYR A 427 17.94 5.81 -5.13
CA TYR A 427 17.37 4.67 -4.43
C TYR A 427 18.01 4.44 -3.05
N ASN A 428 19.34 4.51 -2.99
CA ASN A 428 20.10 4.17 -1.78
C ASN A 428 20.19 5.30 -0.75
N SER A 429 19.88 6.54 -1.12
CA SER A 429 20.09 7.73 -0.29
C SER A 429 18.82 8.44 0.15
N VAL A 430 17.66 8.00 -0.32
CA VAL A 430 16.37 8.55 0.11
C VAL A 430 15.66 7.59 1.05
N LEU A 431 14.86 8.12 1.95
CA LEU A 431 14.07 7.30 2.85
C LEU A 431 12.90 6.66 2.07
N ASN A 432 12.55 5.42 2.44
CA ASN A 432 11.49 4.61 1.81
C ASN A 432 11.50 4.53 0.27
N HIS A 433 12.66 4.75 -0.33
CA HIS A 433 12.89 4.75 -1.78
C HIS A 433 12.13 5.83 -2.57
N ASP A 434 11.46 6.78 -1.91
CA ASP A 434 10.73 7.85 -2.56
C ASP A 434 11.21 9.25 -2.16
N HIS A 435 10.75 10.28 -2.87
CA HIS A 435 10.95 11.69 -2.53
C HIS A 435 10.05 12.57 -3.39
N PHE A 436 9.92 13.85 -3.00
CA PHE A 436 9.31 14.85 -3.87
C PHE A 436 10.31 15.60 -4.74
N ARG A 437 9.81 15.94 -5.92
CA ARG A 437 10.43 16.83 -6.90
C ARG A 437 9.49 17.98 -7.16
N VAL A 438 9.90 19.19 -6.79
CA VAL A 438 9.02 20.36 -6.80
C VAL A 438 9.61 21.48 -7.66
N THR A 439 8.82 22.04 -8.58
CA THR A 439 9.21 23.18 -9.42
C THR A 439 8.21 24.32 -9.29
N LEU A 440 8.45 25.19 -8.31
CA LEU A 440 7.52 26.24 -7.90
C LEU A 440 7.63 27.54 -8.73
N GLY A 441 8.65 27.66 -9.58
CA GLY A 441 8.92 28.91 -10.28
C GLY A 441 9.50 30.01 -9.37
N GLU A 442 9.71 31.22 -9.88
CA GLU A 442 10.66 32.19 -9.30
C GLU A 442 10.33 32.65 -7.88
N SER A 443 9.05 32.59 -7.49
CA SER A 443 8.56 33.04 -6.18
C SER A 443 7.42 32.17 -5.63
N GLY A 444 7.26 30.95 -6.15
CA GLY A 444 6.25 30.02 -5.67
C GLY A 444 6.61 29.39 -4.31
N TRP A 445 5.64 28.74 -3.70
CA TRP A 445 5.77 28.12 -2.37
C TRP A 445 5.00 26.80 -2.30
N ILE A 446 5.46 25.91 -1.43
CA ILE A 446 4.76 24.69 -1.02
C ILE A 446 4.62 24.68 0.49
N GLN A 447 3.46 24.31 0.99
CA GLN A 447 3.14 24.26 2.41
C GLN A 447 2.49 22.92 2.75
N MET A 448 2.80 22.47 3.95
CA MET A 448 2.30 21.24 4.54
C MET A 448 2.40 21.34 6.06
N ASN A 449 1.65 20.49 6.76
CA ASN A 449 1.69 20.45 8.23
C ASN A 449 2.63 19.35 8.70
N THR A 450 3.49 19.66 9.66
CA THR A 450 4.30 18.62 10.33
C THR A 450 3.38 17.56 10.97
N PRO A 451 3.89 16.35 11.23
CA PRO A 451 3.34 15.50 12.27
C PRO A 451 3.26 16.26 13.60
N THR A 452 2.48 15.76 14.53
CA THR A 452 2.31 16.30 15.85
C THR A 452 3.62 16.15 16.59
N ILE A 453 4.22 17.27 16.96
CA ILE A 453 5.51 17.32 17.65
C ILE A 453 5.22 17.51 19.13
N VAL A 454 5.80 16.66 19.98
CA VAL A 454 5.71 16.84 21.44
C VAL A 454 6.39 18.16 21.83
N ARG A 455 5.75 18.98 22.66
CA ARG A 455 6.34 20.24 23.15
C ARG A 455 7.79 20.08 23.65
N GLY A 456 8.63 21.07 23.39
CA GLY A 456 10.04 21.08 23.77
C GLY A 456 10.94 21.65 22.68
N LYS A 457 12.26 21.55 22.88
CA LYS A 457 13.27 22.07 21.97
C LYS A 457 13.77 21.01 21.01
N TYR A 458 13.94 21.40 19.75
CA TYR A 458 14.41 20.52 18.69
C TYR A 458 15.42 21.21 17.79
N LYS A 459 16.43 20.47 17.39
CA LYS A 459 17.29 20.82 16.25
C LYS A 459 16.67 20.27 14.97
N VAL A 460 16.42 21.14 13.99
CA VAL A 460 15.75 20.80 12.73
C VAL A 460 16.78 20.64 11.61
N THR A 461 16.78 19.48 10.96
CA THR A 461 17.69 19.14 9.85
C THR A 461 16.91 18.79 8.60
N PHE A 462 17.21 19.44 7.49
CA PHE A 462 16.66 19.11 6.17
C PHE A 462 17.55 18.12 5.43
N VAL A 463 16.93 17.09 4.85
CA VAL A 463 17.60 16.04 4.10
C VAL A 463 17.01 15.95 2.69
N TRP A 464 17.89 15.83 1.70
CA TRP A 464 17.49 15.69 0.31
C TRP A 464 18.50 14.90 -0.52
N PRO A 465 18.05 14.23 -1.60
CA PRO A 465 18.95 13.67 -2.59
C PRO A 465 19.52 14.78 -3.46
N SER A 466 20.85 14.82 -3.59
CA SER A 466 21.56 15.74 -4.49
C SER A 466 22.22 14.96 -5.63
N VAL A 467 22.06 15.49 -6.84
CA VAL A 467 22.63 14.93 -8.08
C VAL A 467 23.85 15.69 -8.55
N ARG A 468 24.85 14.94 -9.01
CA ARG A 468 26.09 15.40 -9.62
C ARG A 468 25.80 16.22 -10.86
N ASN A 469 26.43 17.39 -10.97
CA ASN A 469 26.38 18.25 -12.16
C ASN A 469 24.96 18.61 -12.63
N ALA A 470 23.95 18.55 -11.76
CA ALA A 470 22.63 19.03 -12.12
C ALA A 470 22.67 20.56 -12.23
N THR A 471 22.53 21.10 -13.45
CA THR A 471 22.42 22.54 -13.70
C THR A 471 21.15 23.17 -13.11
N ASN A 472 20.26 22.33 -12.56
CA ASN A 472 18.83 22.59 -12.43
C ASN A 472 18.28 22.44 -11.01
N THR A 473 19.07 22.32 -9.94
CA THR A 473 18.46 22.38 -8.59
C THR A 473 18.47 23.80 -8.02
N GLY A 474 17.49 24.05 -7.16
CA GLY A 474 17.05 25.39 -6.82
C GLY A 474 17.54 25.93 -5.49
N ILE A 475 17.24 27.20 -5.32
CA ILE A 475 17.52 27.95 -4.11
C ILE A 475 16.19 28.12 -3.39
N CYS A 476 16.16 27.81 -2.10
CA CYS A 476 14.94 27.88 -1.31
C CYS A 476 15.16 28.52 0.06
N SER A 477 14.06 28.97 0.68
CA SER A 477 14.01 29.33 2.09
C SER A 477 12.96 28.47 2.82
N PHE A 478 13.11 28.38 4.14
CA PHE A 478 12.30 27.54 5.01
C PHE A 478 11.62 28.40 6.07
N ILE A 479 10.32 28.21 6.24
CA ILE A 479 9.49 28.91 7.21
C ILE A 479 8.74 27.88 8.04
N LEU A 480 8.70 28.06 9.35
CA LEU A 480 7.92 27.27 10.30
C LEU A 480 7.07 28.22 11.14
N ASP A 481 5.76 28.00 11.17
CA ASP A 481 4.78 28.84 11.89
C ASP A 481 4.92 30.36 11.61
N ASN A 482 5.09 30.70 10.33
CA ASN A 482 5.33 32.06 9.85
C ASN A 482 6.64 32.72 10.33
N GLN A 483 7.54 31.96 10.96
CA GLN A 483 8.88 32.40 11.30
C GLN A 483 9.90 31.82 10.32
N GLU A 484 10.83 32.65 9.85
CA GLU A 484 11.90 32.19 8.99
C GLU A 484 12.84 31.28 9.78
N LEU A 485 12.91 30.02 9.37
CA LEU A 485 13.80 29.01 9.96
C LEU A 485 15.17 29.07 9.28
N TYR A 486 15.20 29.21 7.95
CA TYR A 486 16.45 29.30 7.18
C TYR A 486 16.26 30.09 5.88
N SER A 487 17.03 31.17 5.71
CA SER A 487 16.75 32.19 4.69
C SER A 487 17.15 31.82 3.27
N ARG A 488 18.20 31.01 3.08
CA ARG A 488 18.72 30.70 1.75
C ARG A 488 19.57 29.43 1.72
N LEU A 489 18.97 28.34 1.26
CA LEU A 489 19.67 27.09 0.97
C LEU A 489 19.80 26.89 -0.54
N VAL A 490 21.01 26.56 -0.99
CA VAL A 490 21.26 26.11 -2.36
C VAL A 490 21.23 24.58 -2.37
N THR A 491 20.23 23.99 -3.03
CA THR A 491 20.05 22.52 -3.03
C THR A 491 20.96 21.78 -4.03
N SER A 492 21.71 22.51 -4.89
CA SER A 492 22.77 21.95 -5.75
C SER A 492 24.03 22.79 -5.74
N ASN A 493 25.14 22.15 -5.38
CA ASN A 493 26.46 22.40 -5.98
C ASN A 493 27.46 21.29 -5.58
N THR A 494 27.17 20.03 -5.92
CA THR A 494 28.05 18.90 -5.55
C THR A 494 28.68 18.26 -6.79
N SER A 495 29.94 17.85 -6.65
CA SER A 495 30.72 17.16 -7.70
C SER A 495 30.43 15.66 -7.78
N ALA A 496 29.52 15.14 -6.93
CA ALA A 496 29.14 13.73 -6.83
C ALA A 496 27.69 13.58 -6.31
N ASP A 497 27.01 12.52 -6.74
CA ASP A 497 25.66 12.16 -6.27
C ASP A 497 25.73 11.70 -4.81
N ARG A 498 24.87 12.24 -3.92
CA ARG A 498 24.80 11.82 -2.51
C ARG A 498 23.57 12.39 -1.78
N ARG A 499 23.20 11.76 -0.66
CA ARG A 499 22.37 12.37 0.40
C ARG A 499 23.04 13.64 0.90
N GLN A 500 22.31 14.75 0.98
CA GLN A 500 22.77 15.99 1.59
C GLN A 500 21.89 16.34 2.78
N THR A 501 22.49 17.01 3.76
CA THR A 501 21.84 17.40 5.00
C THR A 501 22.22 18.83 5.35
N GLN A 502 21.27 19.61 5.86
CA GLN A 502 21.50 20.98 6.34
C GLN A 502 20.73 21.19 7.64
N VAL A 503 21.43 21.60 8.70
CA VAL A 503 20.76 22.09 9.92
C VAL A 503 20.12 23.42 9.59
N LEU A 504 18.80 23.49 9.70
CA LEU A 504 18.03 24.71 9.44
C LEU A 504 18.03 25.63 10.66
N GLY A 505 17.99 25.07 11.87
CA GLY A 505 18.02 25.84 13.11
C GLY A 505 17.56 25.03 14.32
N GLU A 506 17.35 25.72 15.43
CA GLU A 506 16.73 25.20 16.65
C GLU A 506 15.36 25.88 16.84
N VAL A 507 14.37 25.11 17.26
CA VAL A 507 12.99 25.56 17.47
C VAL A 507 12.49 25.07 18.82
N GLU A 508 11.74 25.89 19.54
CA GLU A 508 11.05 25.54 20.78
C GLU A 508 9.54 25.53 20.52
N PHE A 509 8.90 24.39 20.77
CA PHE A 509 7.45 24.22 20.68
C PHE A 509 6.83 24.28 22.07
N GLU A 510 5.90 25.21 22.28
CA GLU A 510 5.21 25.40 23.57
C GLU A 510 4.12 24.35 23.81
N GLU A 511 3.51 23.84 22.74
CA GLU A 511 2.38 22.93 22.77
C GLU A 511 2.65 21.69 21.91
N THR A 512 2.04 20.55 22.29
CA THR A 512 2.10 19.33 21.49
C THR A 512 1.06 19.41 20.37
N THR A 513 1.49 19.77 19.16
CA THR A 513 0.59 19.97 18.01
C THR A 513 1.35 19.80 16.69
N SER A 514 0.61 19.78 15.58
CA SER A 514 1.17 19.96 14.23
C SER A 514 1.47 21.44 13.97
N HIS A 515 2.49 21.70 13.17
CA HIS A 515 3.01 23.02 12.84
C HIS A 515 2.98 23.27 11.34
N THR A 516 2.81 24.52 10.91
CA THR A 516 2.77 24.86 9.49
C THR A 516 4.18 25.07 8.97
N PHE A 517 4.61 24.24 8.03
CA PHE A 517 5.92 24.36 7.39
C PHE A 517 5.78 24.76 5.92
N ARG A 518 6.62 25.68 5.46
CA ARG A 518 6.61 26.19 4.10
C ARG A 518 8.01 26.26 3.52
N ILE A 519 8.16 25.80 2.28
CA ILE A 519 9.36 25.98 1.46
C ILE A 519 9.04 26.98 0.36
N LEU A 520 9.86 28.03 0.24
CA LEU A 520 9.73 29.04 -0.80
C LEU A 520 10.84 28.85 -1.82
N SER A 521 10.49 28.88 -3.10
CA SER A 521 11.46 28.93 -4.19
C SER A 521 11.97 30.35 -4.36
N LEU A 522 13.28 30.49 -4.56
CA LEU A 522 13.98 31.76 -4.74
C LEU A 522 14.59 31.92 -6.14
N ASP A 523 14.56 30.87 -6.97
CA ASP A 523 15.13 30.89 -8.33
C ASP A 523 14.34 30.08 -9.36
N GLY A 524 13.24 29.44 -8.96
CA GLY A 524 12.34 28.69 -9.84
C GLY A 524 12.87 27.39 -10.41
N LYS A 525 14.01 26.91 -9.91
CA LYS A 525 14.58 25.62 -10.29
C LYS A 525 14.02 24.48 -9.44
N LEU A 526 14.39 23.26 -9.81
CA LEU A 526 13.90 22.05 -9.15
C LEU A 526 14.39 21.98 -7.69
N ILE A 527 13.48 21.71 -6.77
CA ILE A 527 13.81 21.38 -5.39
C ILE A 527 13.52 19.89 -5.21
N THR A 528 14.53 19.11 -4.84
CA THR A 528 14.35 17.75 -4.35
C THR A 528 14.23 17.80 -2.82
N MET A 529 13.30 17.03 -2.26
CA MET A 529 13.05 17.02 -0.82
C MET A 529 12.65 15.62 -0.38
N ASP A 530 13.29 15.13 0.68
CA ASP A 530 13.11 13.78 1.22
C ASP A 530 12.39 13.88 2.57
N TYR A 531 13.08 14.34 3.60
CA TYR A 531 12.49 14.51 4.94
C TYR A 531 13.08 15.68 5.73
N LEU A 532 12.36 16.09 6.77
CA LEU A 532 12.90 16.83 7.92
C LEU A 532 13.14 15.89 9.10
N GLN A 533 14.22 16.14 9.81
CA GLN A 533 14.51 15.47 11.08
C GLN A 533 14.46 16.48 12.22
N PHE A 534 13.67 16.17 13.25
CA PHE A 534 13.62 16.92 14.51
C PHE A 534 14.30 16.08 15.58
N ASP A 535 15.48 16.51 16.01
CA ASP A 535 16.19 15.88 17.11
C ASP A 535 15.87 16.63 18.41
N PRO A 536 15.27 15.97 19.43
CA PRO A 536 15.10 16.59 20.74
C PRO A 536 16.44 17.06 21.30
N ILE A 537 16.44 18.25 21.88
CA ILE A 537 17.58 18.82 22.61
C ILE A 537 17.12 19.32 23.99
N ASP A 538 18.08 19.44 24.91
CA ASP A 538 17.84 19.83 26.30
C ASP A 538 17.56 21.34 26.49
#